data_AF-A0A368DFV6-F1
#
_entry.id   AF-A0A368DFV6-F1
#
_cell.length_a   1.000
_cell.length_b   1.000
_cell.length_c   1.000
_cell.angle_alpha   90.00
_cell.angle_beta   90.00
_cell.angle_gamma   90.00
#
_symmetry.space_group_name_H-M   'P 1'
#
loop_
_entity.id
_entity.type
_entity.pdbx_description
1 polymer ?
#
loop_
_entity_poly.entity_id
_entity_poly.type
_entity_poly.pdbx_seq_one_letter_code
_entity_poly.pdbx_strand_id
1 'polypeptide(L)'
;MISKITDLNNLKGIRISTKSFFIKSITLKKNINYLFKNVITITNKSKNSIQIISKHKKILETFGMRKLNSLLKEKHIIKPGKKLTLNLNYSVQSKIATIKGYFSMISLNNSSKFRAYIPKTKLSHPEILN
;
A
#
# COMPACT_ATOMS: atom_id res chain seq x y z
N MET A 1 9.77 -11.77 -7.91
CA MET A 1 8.68 -10.77 -7.76
C MET A 1 7.63 -11.34 -6.81
N ILE A 2 7.26 -10.63 -5.75
CA ILE A 2 6.27 -11.13 -4.77
C ILE A 2 4.96 -10.36 -4.92
N SER A 3 3.89 -11.04 -5.31
CA SER A 3 2.54 -10.48 -5.33
C SER A 3 1.71 -11.05 -4.20
N LYS A 4 1.03 -10.19 -3.45
CA LYS A 4 0.04 -10.62 -2.45
C LYS A 4 -1.29 -9.92 -2.68
N ILE A 5 -2.36 -10.63 -2.33
CA ILE A 5 -3.74 -10.21 -2.52
C ILE A 5 -4.47 -10.41 -1.20
N THR A 6 -5.37 -9.50 -0.86
CA THR A 6 -6.28 -9.64 0.29
C THR A 6 -7.52 -10.45 -0.07
N ASP A 7 -8.01 -11.22 0.89
CA ASP A 7 -9.30 -11.89 0.80
C ASP A 7 -10.45 -10.88 0.72
N LEU A 8 -11.37 -11.13 -0.21
CA LEU A 8 -12.44 -10.20 -0.58
C LEU A 8 -13.47 -10.03 0.56
N ASN A 9 -13.64 -11.08 1.37
CA ASN A 9 -14.63 -11.15 2.45
C ASN A 9 -14.30 -10.16 3.59
N ASN A 10 -13.04 -9.77 3.75
CA ASN A 10 -12.60 -8.96 4.87
C ASN A 10 -12.73 -7.43 4.63
N LEU A 11 -13.19 -7.01 3.43
CA LEU A 11 -13.06 -5.62 2.98
C LEU A 11 -14.31 -5.07 2.27
N LYS A 12 -15.49 -5.64 2.52
CA LYS A 12 -16.77 -5.19 1.92
C LYS A 12 -16.72 -5.06 0.39
N GLY A 13 -16.07 -6.01 -0.29
CA GLY A 13 -15.93 -6.01 -1.75
C GLY A 13 -14.76 -5.19 -2.29
N ILE A 14 -13.84 -4.71 -1.44
CA ILE A 14 -12.59 -4.10 -1.89
C ILE A 14 -11.49 -5.16 -1.96
N ARG A 15 -10.76 -5.19 -3.08
CA ARG A 15 -9.59 -6.06 -3.24
C ARG A 15 -8.33 -5.21 -3.29
N ILE A 16 -7.40 -5.45 -2.38
CA ILE A 16 -6.09 -4.82 -2.39
C ILE A 16 -5.06 -5.86 -2.83
N SER A 17 -4.29 -5.53 -3.84
CA SER A 17 -3.09 -6.28 -4.22
C SER A 17 -1.85 -5.43 -4.07
N THR A 18 -0.74 -6.08 -3.72
CA THR A 18 0.55 -5.45 -3.56
C THR A 18 1.60 -6.20 -4.36
N LYS A 19 2.52 -5.46 -4.97
CA LYS A 19 3.69 -5.99 -5.67
C LYS A 19 4.92 -5.24 -5.17
N SER A 20 5.90 -5.96 -4.63
CA SER A 20 7.17 -5.39 -4.18
C SER A 20 8.31 -5.72 -5.12
N PHE A 21 9.21 -4.76 -5.29
CA PHE A 21 10.39 -4.83 -6.13
C PHE A 21 11.57 -4.22 -5.40
N PHE A 22 12.70 -4.91 -5.39
CA PHE A 22 13.98 -4.29 -5.10
C PHE A 22 14.42 -3.48 -6.33
N ILE A 23 14.90 -2.25 -6.10
CA ILE A 23 15.37 -1.37 -7.17
C ILE A 23 16.88 -1.34 -7.20
N LYS A 24 17.52 -0.92 -6.10
CA LYS A 24 18.98 -0.85 -5.95
C LYS A 24 19.38 -0.59 -4.51
N SER A 25 20.64 -0.85 -4.19
CA SER A 25 21.31 -0.32 -3.00
C SER A 25 21.90 1.07 -3.30
N ILE A 26 21.93 1.95 -2.30
CA ILE A 26 22.48 3.30 -2.39
C ILE A 26 23.27 3.55 -1.11
N THR A 27 24.52 3.96 -1.24
CA THR A 27 25.33 4.38 -0.09
C THR A 27 25.04 5.85 0.23
N LEU A 28 24.52 6.11 1.42
CA LEU A 28 24.24 7.45 1.94
C LEU A 28 25.01 7.66 3.24
N LYS A 29 25.93 8.63 3.27
CA LYS A 29 26.70 9.00 4.47
C LYS A 29 27.34 7.78 5.18
N LYS A 30 28.01 6.91 4.42
CA LYS A 30 28.65 5.65 4.87
C LYS A 30 27.70 4.50 5.28
N ASN A 31 26.38 4.67 5.20
CA ASN A 31 25.41 3.59 5.43
C ASN A 31 24.79 3.11 4.10
N ILE A 32 24.54 1.80 3.99
CA ILE A 32 23.86 1.22 2.83
C ILE A 32 22.35 1.28 3.06
N ASN A 33 21.64 1.95 2.15
CA ASN A 33 20.20 1.92 2.09
C ASN A 33 19.76 1.07 0.88
N TYR A 34 18.70 0.31 1.07
CA TYR A 34 18.05 -0.50 0.04
C TYR A 34 16.78 0.21 -0.41
N LEU A 35 16.72 0.53 -1.70
CA LEU A 35 15.57 1.15 -2.31
C LEU A 35 14.60 0.09 -2.83
N PHE A 36 13.37 0.13 -2.36
CA PHE A 36 12.29 -0.73 -2.78
C PHE A 36 11.15 0.08 -3.40
N LYS A 37 10.50 -0.49 -4.40
CA LYS A 37 9.24 0.01 -4.95
C LYS A 37 8.12 -0.95 -4.56
N ASN A 38 7.02 -0.40 -4.07
CA ASN A 38 5.78 -1.11 -3.84
C ASN A 38 4.67 -0.51 -4.70
N VAL A 39 3.98 -1.37 -5.45
CA VAL A 39 2.81 -1.01 -6.22
C VAL A 39 1.60 -1.58 -5.51
N ILE A 40 0.73 -0.70 -5.00
CA ILE A 40 -0.52 -1.08 -4.35
C ILE A 40 -1.65 -0.80 -5.32
N THR A 41 -2.42 -1.84 -5.67
CA THR A 41 -3.62 -1.70 -6.49
C THR A 41 -4.85 -1.97 -5.64
N ILE A 42 -5.71 -0.97 -5.55
CA ILE A 42 -6.99 -1.03 -4.85
C ILE A 42 -8.07 -1.18 -5.92
N THR A 43 -8.81 -2.28 -5.91
CA THR A 43 -9.89 -2.55 -6.86
C THR A 43 -11.21 -2.56 -6.11
N ASN A 44 -12.17 -1.77 -6.58
CA ASN A 44 -13.52 -1.79 -6.05
C ASN A 44 -14.34 -2.86 -6.78
N LYS A 45 -14.59 -4.00 -6.14
CA LYS A 45 -15.51 -5.04 -6.63
C LYS A 45 -16.91 -4.93 -6.01
N SER A 46 -17.15 -3.93 -5.18
CA SER A 46 -18.47 -3.67 -4.62
C SER A 46 -19.35 -2.94 -5.64
N LYS A 47 -20.66 -2.88 -5.35
CA LYS A 47 -21.64 -2.13 -6.17
C LYS A 47 -21.64 -0.62 -5.89
N ASN A 48 -20.95 -0.17 -4.85
CA ASN A 48 -21.01 1.21 -4.38
C ASN A 48 -19.71 1.96 -4.71
N SER A 49 -19.81 3.26 -4.98
CA SER A 49 -18.62 4.11 -5.06
C SER A 49 -17.99 4.26 -3.68
N ILE A 50 -16.66 4.16 -3.61
CA ILE A 50 -15.90 4.33 -2.38
C ILE A 50 -14.91 5.48 -2.52
N GLN A 51 -14.61 6.14 -1.42
CA GLN A 51 -13.61 7.20 -1.36
C GLN A 51 -12.60 6.90 -0.27
N ILE A 52 -11.32 7.14 -0.56
CA ILE A 52 -10.26 7.06 0.44
C ILE A 52 -10.30 8.34 1.29
N ILE A 53 -10.41 8.19 2.60
CA ILE A 53 -10.36 9.28 3.57
C ILE A 53 -8.95 9.28 4.16
N SER A 54 -8.15 10.31 3.89
CA SER A 54 -6.71 10.34 4.21
C SER A 54 -6.35 10.40 5.70
N LYS A 55 -7.30 10.18 6.63
CA LYS A 55 -7.01 10.19 8.09
C LYS A 55 -6.21 8.95 8.50
N HIS A 56 -4.89 9.13 8.43
CA HIS A 56 -3.77 8.55 9.18
C HIS A 56 -3.82 7.08 9.55
N LYS A 57 -2.94 6.25 8.96
CA LYS A 57 -2.65 4.89 9.48
C LYS A 57 -1.18 4.50 9.38
N LYS A 58 -0.65 4.18 10.57
CA LYS A 58 0.65 3.59 10.92
C LYS A 58 1.11 2.60 9.83
N ILE A 59 2.02 3.03 8.97
CA ILE A 59 2.95 2.11 8.30
C ILE A 59 3.99 1.84 9.36
N LEU A 60 3.86 0.70 10.05
CA LEU A 60 4.89 0.27 10.97
C LEU A 60 6.16 0.04 10.14
N GLU A 61 7.21 0.77 10.52
CA GLU A 61 8.59 0.61 10.11
C GLU A 61 8.86 0.72 8.61
N THR A 62 9.04 1.97 8.18
CA THR A 62 10.32 2.53 7.69
C THR A 62 10.07 3.54 6.57
N PHE A 63 10.23 4.81 6.94
CA PHE A 63 10.44 5.96 6.05
C PHE A 63 9.50 6.14 4.83
N GLY A 64 8.17 5.96 5.00
CA GLY A 64 7.20 6.18 3.91
C GLY A 64 6.00 7.08 4.21
N MET A 65 5.78 7.44 5.48
CA MET A 65 4.50 8.03 5.92
C MET A 65 4.22 9.43 5.33
N ARG A 66 5.25 10.27 5.15
CA ARG A 66 5.07 11.65 4.63
C ARG A 66 4.66 11.69 3.16
N LYS A 67 5.20 10.81 2.30
CA LYS A 67 4.93 10.80 0.85
C LYS A 67 3.57 10.18 0.50
N LEU A 68 3.09 9.23 1.32
CA LEU A 68 1.75 8.67 1.17
C LEU A 68 0.67 9.74 1.40
N ASN A 69 0.85 10.57 2.43
CA ASN A 69 -0.09 11.64 2.75
C ASN A 69 -0.21 12.67 1.62
N SER A 70 0.89 13.00 0.93
CA SER A 70 0.84 13.94 -0.21
C SER A 70 0.14 13.34 -1.44
N LEU A 71 0.32 12.03 -1.72
CA LEU A 71 -0.34 11.35 -2.85
C LEU A 71 -1.86 11.20 -2.63
N LEU A 72 -2.29 11.13 -1.38
CA LEU A 72 -3.69 10.98 -0.96
C LEU A 72 -4.33 12.31 -0.52
N LYS A 73 -3.69 13.46 -0.79
CA LYS A 73 -4.30 14.78 -0.55
C LYS A 73 -5.54 15.00 -1.42
N GLU A 74 -5.55 14.40 -2.61
CA GLU A 74 -6.73 14.37 -3.47
C GLU A 74 -7.74 13.34 -2.97
N LYS A 75 -9.02 13.72 -2.96
CA LYS A 75 -10.13 12.83 -2.61
C LYS A 75 -10.31 11.81 -3.74
N HIS A 76 -9.56 10.72 -3.68
CA HIS A 76 -9.65 9.64 -4.66
C HIS A 76 -10.96 8.86 -4.49
N ILE A 77 -11.86 8.99 -5.48
CA ILE A 77 -13.10 8.22 -5.58
C ILE A 77 -12.87 7.04 -6.54
N ILE A 78 -13.16 5.82 -6.08
CA ILE A 78 -13.04 4.59 -6.86
C ILE A 78 -14.45 4.06 -7.13
N LYS A 79 -14.91 4.23 -8.37
CA LYS A 79 -16.21 3.72 -8.84
C LYS A 79 -16.25 2.18 -8.84
N PRO A 80 -17.44 1.55 -8.79
CA PRO A 80 -17.59 0.10 -8.97
C PRO A 80 -16.85 -0.41 -10.21
N GLY A 81 -16.15 -1.53 -10.06
CA GLY A 81 -15.34 -2.15 -11.13
C GLY A 81 -14.04 -1.41 -11.48
N LYS A 82 -13.80 -0.21 -10.93
CA LYS A 82 -12.56 0.54 -11.19
C LYS A 82 -11.47 0.21 -10.18
N LYS A 83 -10.24 0.55 -10.56
CA LYS A 83 -9.04 0.35 -9.76
C LYS A 83 -8.23 1.64 -9.65
N LEU A 84 -7.60 1.83 -8.50
CA LEU A 84 -6.62 2.87 -8.22
C LEU A 84 -5.26 2.20 -8.00
N THR A 85 -4.20 2.73 -8.62
CA THR A 85 -2.84 2.20 -8.45
C THR A 85 -1.95 3.26 -7.83
N LEU A 86 -1.30 2.91 -6.73
CA LEU A 86 -0.40 3.78 -5.97
C LEU A 86 1.02 3.22 -6.07
N ASN A 87 1.95 4.07 -6.50
CA ASN A 87 3.37 3.74 -6.58
C ASN A 87 4.11 4.36 -5.40
N LEU A 88 4.68 3.52 -4.54
CA LEU A 88 5.37 3.93 -3.33
C LEU A 88 6.82 3.49 -3.39
N ASN A 89 7.74 4.39 -3.02
CA ASN A 89 9.16 4.10 -2.92
C ASN A 89 9.55 4.14 -1.44
N TYR A 90 10.34 3.16 -1.01
CA TYR A 90 10.84 3.01 0.35
C TYR A 90 12.35 2.93 0.33
N SER A 91 13.01 3.69 1.20
CA SER A 91 14.45 3.61 1.43
C SER A 91 14.64 3.09 2.86
N VAL A 92 15.25 1.92 3.00
CA VAL A 92 15.37 1.21 4.28
C VAL A 92 16.82 0.76 4.47
N GLN A 93 17.33 0.75 5.70
CA GLN A 93 18.72 0.35 5.99
C GLN A 93 18.89 -1.18 6.08
N SER A 94 17.79 -1.94 6.07
CA SER A 94 17.80 -3.40 6.12
C SER A 94 17.54 -4.02 4.75
N LYS A 95 18.16 -5.16 4.47
CA LYS A 95 17.86 -5.97 3.27
C LYS A 95 16.44 -6.57 3.31
N ILE A 96 15.78 -6.57 4.48
CA ILE A 96 14.42 -7.07 4.69
C ILE A 96 13.60 -6.02 5.45
N ALA A 97 12.39 -5.75 4.96
CA ALA A 97 11.38 -4.97 5.69
C ALA A 97 9.99 -5.56 5.45
N THR A 98 9.03 -5.23 6.31
CA THR A 98 7.64 -5.66 6.17
C THR A 98 6.70 -4.46 6.18
N ILE A 99 5.86 -4.36 5.16
CA ILE A 99 4.77 -3.38 5.10
C ILE A 99 3.50 -4.02 5.67
N LYS A 100 2.92 -3.34 6.65
CA LYS A 100 1.55 -3.57 7.15
C LYS A 100 0.86 -2.23 7.31
N GLY A 101 -0.43 -2.19 6.99
CA GLY A 101 -1.21 -0.96 7.06
C GLY A 101 -2.63 -1.18 6.58
N TYR A 102 -3.38 -0.09 6.49
CA TYR A 102 -4.76 -0.12 6.06
C TYR A 102 -5.20 1.28 5.61
N PHE A 103 -6.07 1.36 4.61
CA PHE A 103 -6.70 2.61 4.19
C PHE A 103 -8.01 2.83 4.94
N SER A 104 -8.27 4.06 5.34
CA SER A 104 -9.62 4.46 5.77
C SER A 104 -10.44 4.77 4.52
N MET A 105 -11.60 4.15 4.37
CA MET A 105 -12.49 4.38 3.23
C MET A 105 -13.90 4.71 3.73
N ILE A 106 -14.65 5.44 2.91
CA ILE A 106 -16.09 5.67 3.07
C ILE A 106 -16.81 5.23 1.82
N SER A 107 -17.93 4.54 1.98
CA SER A 107 -18.85 4.31 0.88
C SER A 107 -19.77 5.51 0.72
N LEU A 108 -19.89 6.02 -0.50
CA LEU A 108 -20.66 7.23 -0.79
C LEU A 108 -22.18 6.98 -0.78
N ASN A 109 -22.63 5.74 -0.94
CA ASN A 109 -24.07 5.41 -0.94
C ASN A 109 -24.69 5.44 0.45
N ASN A 110 -23.95 4.99 1.47
CA ASN A 110 -24.50 4.83 2.83
C ASN A 110 -23.65 5.55 3.89
N SER A 111 -22.70 6.39 3.46
CA SER A 111 -21.76 7.11 4.33
C SER A 111 -21.00 6.22 5.32
N SER A 112 -20.96 4.90 5.11
CA SER A 112 -20.34 3.96 6.05
C SER A 112 -18.83 3.99 5.90
N LYS A 113 -18.14 4.17 7.02
CA LYS A 113 -16.67 4.15 7.08
C LYS A 113 -16.19 2.74 7.38
N PHE A 114 -15.14 2.32 6.69
CA PHE A 114 -14.53 1.01 6.92
C PHE A 114 -13.01 1.06 6.68
N ARG A 115 -12.36 -0.04 7.08
CA ARG A 115 -10.91 -0.20 7.08
C ARG A 115 -10.55 -1.19 5.99
N ALA A 116 -9.82 -0.74 4.98
CA ALA A 116 -9.32 -1.61 3.93
C ALA A 116 -7.87 -2.02 4.23
N TYR A 117 -7.67 -3.20 4.81
CA TYR A 117 -6.36 -3.70 5.22
C TYR A 117 -5.47 -4.05 4.03
N ILE A 118 -4.21 -3.60 4.08
CA ILE A 118 -3.18 -3.92 3.09
C ILE A 118 -2.59 -5.29 3.46
N PRO A 119 -2.41 -6.22 2.50
CA PRO A 119 -1.85 -7.52 2.80
C PRO A 119 -0.39 -7.37 3.26
N LYS A 120 0.01 -8.17 4.26
CA LYS A 120 1.38 -8.15 4.81
C LYS A 120 2.40 -8.42 3.70
N THR A 121 3.11 -7.38 3.27
CA THR A 121 4.02 -7.44 2.12
C THR A 121 5.46 -7.41 2.60
N LYS A 122 6.26 -8.41 2.21
CA LYS A 122 7.70 -8.39 2.48
C LYS A 122 8.41 -7.60 1.38
N LEU A 123 9.28 -6.69 1.79
CA LEU A 123 10.30 -6.09 0.96
C LEU A 123 11.58 -6.87 1.25
N SER A 124 12.13 -7.56 0.26
CA SER A 124 13.32 -8.38 0.45
C SER A 124 14.25 -8.18 -0.72
N HIS A 125 15.55 -8.09 -0.42
CA HIS A 125 16.59 -8.24 -1.42
C HIS A 125 16.42 -9.59 -2.15
N PRO A 126 16.64 -9.67 -3.47
CA PRO A 126 16.48 -10.92 -4.23
C PRO A 126 17.26 -12.10 -3.65
N GLU A 127 18.46 -11.83 -3.11
CA GLU A 127 19.36 -12.83 -2.51
C GLU A 127 18.81 -13.51 -1.24
N ILE A 128 17.79 -12.93 -0.60
CA ILE A 128 17.23 -13.43 0.67
C ILE A 128 16.05 -14.40 0.45
N LEU A 129 15.64 -14.58 -0.81
CA LEU A 129 14.49 -15.42 -1.14
C LEU A 129 14.82 -16.91 -1.33
N ASN A 130 16.03 -17.34 -0.92
CA ASN A 130 16.46 -18.73 -0.93
C ASN A 130 16.10 -19.44 0.39
#